data_AF-A0A3R7E6Z4-F1
#
_entry.id   AF-A0A3R7E6Z4-F1
#
_cell.length_a   1.000
_cell.length_b   1.000
_cell.length_c   1.000
_cell.angle_alpha   90.00
_cell.angle_beta   90.00
_cell.angle_gamma   90.00
#
_symmetry.space_group_name_H-M   'P 1'
#
loop_
_entity.id
_entity.type
_entity.pdbx_description
1 polymer ?
#
loop_
_entity_poly.entity_id
_entity_poly.type
_entity_poly.pdbx_seq_one_letter_code
_entity_poly.pdbx_strand_id
1 'polypeptide(L)'
;MVTRIVEASQLRGLRLRGGYIINISGSKGCLHSVSCRTVDWMNPRKRRGIYYAPTLREALEWLRAEGFEASPCRLCLPSLSYRPRPGSLLEHLRG
;
A
#
# COMPACT_ATOMS: atom_id res chain seq x y z
N MET A 1 6.20 14.23 -4.38
CA MET A 1 7.50 13.52 -4.27
C MET A 1 7.42 12.42 -3.22
N VAL A 2 7.95 11.23 -3.55
CA VAL A 2 7.96 10.06 -2.66
C VAL A 2 9.13 10.16 -1.67
N THR A 3 8.87 9.96 -0.38
CA THR A 3 9.87 10.08 0.68
C THR A 3 9.95 8.83 1.55
N ARG A 4 11.17 8.41 1.90
CA ARG A 4 11.36 7.27 2.81
C ARG A 4 11.03 7.70 4.24
N ILE A 5 10.28 6.85 4.92
CA ILE A 5 9.98 6.96 6.34
C ILE A 5 11.06 6.21 7.10
N VAL A 6 11.70 6.90 8.05
CA VAL A 6 12.83 6.37 8.82
C VAL A 6 12.46 6.13 10.29
N GLU A 7 11.47 6.87 10.80
CA GLU A 7 11.05 6.82 12.19
C GLU A 7 9.53 6.61 12.33
N ALA A 8 9.12 5.87 13.36
CA ALA A 8 7.71 5.55 13.58
C ALA A 8 6.86 6.79 13.91
N SER A 9 7.47 7.82 14.52
CA SER A 9 6.81 9.10 14.80
C SER A 9 6.34 9.83 13.54
N GLN A 10 7.04 9.66 12.41
CA GLN A 10 6.67 10.25 11.13
C GLN A 10 5.36 9.66 10.60
N LEU A 11 5.11 8.36 10.82
CA LEU A 11 3.85 7.71 10.41
C LEU A 11 2.63 8.37 11.08
N ARG A 12 2.74 8.73 12.36
CA ARG A 12 1.67 9.40 13.10
C ARG A 12 1.41 10.81 12.56
N GLY A 13 2.46 11.58 12.27
CA GLY A 13 2.34 12.92 11.71
C GLY A 13 1.71 12.95 10.31
N LEU A 14 1.88 11.88 9.52
CA LEU A 14 1.31 11.79 8.17
C LEU A 14 -0.21 11.55 8.16
N ARG A 15 -0.80 11.00 9.22
CA ARG A 15 -2.26 10.76 9.30
C ARG A 15 -3.08 12.02 9.08
N LEU A 16 -2.57 13.17 9.53
CA LEU A 16 -3.23 14.47 9.42
C LEU A 16 -3.10 15.10 8.01
N ARG A 17 -2.21 14.58 7.17
CA ARG A 17 -1.84 15.19 5.88
C ARG A 17 -2.50 14.51 4.68
N GLY A 18 -3.12 13.34 4.87
CA GLY A 18 -3.61 12.52 3.77
C GLY A 18 -2.47 11.83 2.99
N GLY A 19 -2.80 11.23 1.86
CA GLY A 19 -1.83 10.54 0.99
C GLY A 19 -1.73 9.03 1.23
N TYR A 20 -0.60 8.45 0.81
CA TYR A 20 -0.40 7.02 0.70
C TYR A 20 0.92 6.57 1.34
N ILE A 21 0.87 5.38 1.93
CA ILE A 21 2.03 4.67 2.49
C ILE A 21 2.33 3.47 1.60
N ILE A 22 3.60 3.29 1.29
CA ILE A 22 4.12 2.21 0.47
C ILE A 22 4.98 1.31 1.36
N ASN A 23 4.51 0.11 1.62
CA ASN A 23 5.18 -0.86 2.48
C ASN A 23 5.86 -1.95 1.64
N ILE A 24 7.18 -1.88 1.46
CA ILE A 24 7.89 -2.75 0.51
C ILE A 24 8.17 -4.12 1.11
N SER A 25 7.66 -5.19 0.51
CA SER A 25 7.91 -6.57 0.91
C SER A 25 8.27 -7.41 -0.31
N GLY A 26 9.48 -7.96 -0.33
CA GLY A 26 9.99 -8.68 -1.51
C GLY A 26 10.01 -7.79 -2.75
N SER A 27 9.32 -8.23 -3.81
CA SER A 27 9.12 -7.51 -5.07
C SER A 27 7.84 -6.66 -5.10
N LYS A 28 7.11 -6.58 -3.98
CA LYS A 28 5.81 -5.91 -3.92
C LYS A 28 5.86 -4.64 -3.07
N GLY A 29 5.21 -3.60 -3.56
CA GLY A 29 4.86 -2.43 -2.78
C GLY A 29 3.41 -2.47 -2.33
N CYS A 30 3.18 -2.79 -1.06
CA CYS A 30 1.82 -2.77 -0.52
C CYS A 30 1.38 -1.32 -0.29
N LEU A 31 0.37 -0.87 -1.02
CA LEU A 31 -0.17 0.48 -0.94
C LEU A 31 -1.25 0.57 0.13
N HIS A 32 -1.13 1.58 1.00
CA HIS A 32 -2.12 1.90 2.02
C HIS A 32 -2.48 3.39 1.91
N SER A 33 -3.71 3.74 2.26
CA SER A 33 -3.97 5.13 2.68
C SER A 33 -3.26 5.40 4.01
N VAL A 34 -2.79 6.63 4.25
CA VAL A 34 -2.21 7.02 5.55
C VAL A 34 -3.17 6.81 6.73
N SER A 35 -4.49 6.77 6.48
CA SER A 35 -5.50 6.52 7.51
C SER A 35 -5.68 5.04 7.87
N CYS A 36 -5.00 4.14 7.14
CA CYS A 36 -5.13 2.70 7.37
C CYS A 36 -4.61 2.33 8.77
N ARG A 37 -5.45 1.60 9.54
CA ARG A 37 -5.12 1.18 10.91
C ARG A 37 -3.81 0.42 11.05
N THR A 38 -3.36 -0.27 10.00
CA THR A 38 -2.15 -1.09 10.04
C THR A 38 -0.87 -0.27 9.86
N VAL A 39 -0.96 1.00 9.45
CA VAL A 39 0.19 1.88 9.21
C VAL A 39 1.00 2.06 10.50
N ASP A 40 0.35 2.22 11.65
CA ASP A 40 1.01 2.45 12.93
C ASP A 40 1.83 1.23 13.43
N TRP A 41 1.57 0.04 12.86
CA TRP A 41 2.25 -1.20 13.22
C TRP A 41 3.40 -1.55 12.28
N MET A 42 3.62 -0.75 11.23
CA MET A 42 4.68 -1.03 10.29
C MET A 42 6.05 -0.64 10.88
N ASN A 43 7.11 -1.32 10.45
CA ASN A 43 8.48 -1.06 10.88
C ASN A 43 9.26 -0.26 9.81
N PRO A 44 9.50 1.06 10.00
CA PRO A 44 10.24 1.89 9.05
C PRO A 44 11.70 1.46 8.86
N ARG A 45 12.30 0.85 9.89
CA ARG A 45 13.70 0.43 9.91
C ARG A 45 13.97 -0.88 9.17
N LYS A 46 12.94 -1.51 8.60
CA LYS A 46 13.12 -2.73 7.80
C LYS A 46 13.95 -2.43 6.55
N ARG A 47 14.72 -3.42 6.09
CA ARG A 47 15.70 -3.29 4.99
C ARG A 47 15.17 -2.52 3.77
N ARG A 48 14.03 -2.96 3.23
CA ARG A 48 13.41 -2.34 2.04
C ARG A 48 12.59 -1.08 2.32
N GLY A 49 12.37 -0.76 3.60
CA GLY A 49 11.77 0.50 4.02
C GLY A 49 10.26 0.62 3.80
N ILE A 50 9.78 1.79 4.22
CA ILE A 50 8.41 2.27 4.05
C ILE A 50 8.52 3.68 3.46
N TYR A 51 7.61 4.02 2.56
CA TYR A 51 7.64 5.31 1.87
C TYR A 51 6.29 6.01 1.96
N TYR A 52 6.31 7.33 1.87
CA TYR A 52 5.14 8.19 1.78
C TYR A 52 5.03 8.76 0.37
N ALA A 53 3.82 8.82 -0.16
CA ALA A 53 3.49 9.50 -1.40
C ALA A 53 2.25 10.40 -1.20
N PRO A 54 2.31 11.70 -1.57
CA PRO A 54 1.16 12.60 -1.53
C PRO A 54 -0.07 12.11 -2.29
N THR A 55 0.13 11.44 -3.44
CA THR A 55 -0.98 10.95 -4.28
C THR A 55 -0.79 9.50 -4.69
N LEU A 56 -1.89 8.84 -5.07
CA LEU A 56 -1.86 7.47 -5.58
C LEU A 56 -1.04 7.37 -6.87
N ARG A 57 -1.16 8.38 -7.74
CA ARG A 57 -0.42 8.45 -9.01
C ARG A 57 1.08 8.44 -8.76
N GLU A 58 1.56 9.33 -7.89
CA GLU A 58 2.98 9.40 -7.53
C GLU A 58 3.46 8.07 -6.91
N ALA A 59 2.64 7.42 -6.08
CA ALA A 59 2.99 6.12 -5.50
C ALA A 59 3.17 5.03 -6.56
N LEU A 60 2.26 4.97 -7.54
CA LEU A 60 2.28 3.98 -8.62
C LEU A 60 3.41 4.22 -9.62
N GLU A 61 3.66 5.48 -9.99
CA GLU A 61 4.77 5.86 -10.87
C GLU A 61 6.11 5.53 -10.23
N TRP A 62 6.29 5.83 -8.95
CA TRP A 62 7.50 5.49 -8.22
C TRP A 62 7.70 3.98 -8.11
N LEU A 63 6.65 3.21 -7.75
CA LEU A 63 6.74 1.74 -7.71
C LEU A 63 7.15 1.14 -9.07
N ARG A 64 6.60 1.67 -10.17
CA ARG A 64 6.97 1.25 -11.52
C ARG A 64 8.44 1.57 -11.83
N ALA A 65 8.90 2.78 -11.52
CA ALA A 65 10.28 3.21 -11.75
C ALA A 65 11.29 2.36 -10.96
N GLU A 66 10.92 1.95 -9.75
CA GLU A 66 11.75 1.10 -8.88
C GLU A 66 11.61 -0.42 -9.16
N GLY A 67 10.75 -0.81 -10.12
CA GLY A 67 10.56 -2.21 -10.49
C GLY A 67 9.76 -3.05 -9.49
N PHE A 68 8.90 -2.43 -8.69
CA PHE A 68 8.02 -3.12 -7.74
C PHE A 68 6.60 -3.32 -8.29
N GLU A 69 6.01 -4.48 -8.01
CA GLU A 69 4.59 -4.73 -8.27
C GLU A 69 3.73 -4.00 -7.23
N ALA A 70 2.81 -3.16 -7.69
CA ALA A 70 1.88 -2.46 -6.81
C ALA A 70 0.79 -3.42 -6.31
N SER A 71 0.62 -3.50 -4.98
CA SER A 71 -0.40 -4.33 -4.34
C SER A 71 -1.27 -3.47 -3.42
N PRO A 72 -2.53 -3.17 -3.76
CA PRO A 72 -3.39 -2.38 -2.89
C PRO A 72 -3.79 -3.14 -1.62
N CYS A 73 -3.77 -2.46 -0.48
CA CYS A 73 -4.25 -3.01 0.78
C CYS A 73 -5.77 -3.23 0.73
N ARG A 74 -6.20 -4.49 0.91
CA ARG A 74 -7.62 -4.87 0.90
C ARG A 74 -8.47 -4.18 1.97
N LEU A 75 -7.86 -3.72 3.05
CA LEU A 75 -8.58 -3.10 4.17
C LEU A 75 -8.91 -1.63 3.94
N CYS A 76 -8.03 -0.89 3.25
CA CYS A 76 -8.18 0.57 3.08
C CYS A 76 -8.30 1.01 1.62
N LEU A 77 -8.03 0.12 0.67
CA LEU A 77 -8.18 0.35 -0.77
C LEU A 77 -9.00 -0.79 -1.41
N PRO A 78 -10.20 -1.13 -0.87
CA PRO A 78 -10.97 -2.28 -1.34
C PRO A 78 -11.31 -2.18 -2.83
N SER A 79 -11.69 -1.00 -3.32
CA SER A 79 -12.02 -0.77 -4.74
C SER A 79 -10.85 -0.99 -5.69
N LEU A 80 -9.61 -0.76 -5.23
CA LEU A 80 -8.40 -1.04 -6.03
C LEU A 80 -7.98 -2.52 -5.93
N SER A 81 -8.38 -3.19 -4.85
CA SER A 81 -8.09 -4.61 -4.62
C SER A 81 -9.15 -5.55 -5.21
N TYR A 82 -10.25 -5.01 -5.72
CA TYR A 82 -11.34 -5.78 -6.28
C TYR A 82 -10.88 -6.51 -7.55
N ARG A 83 -11.06 -7.84 -7.55
CA ARG A 83 -11.04 -8.66 -8.76
C ARG A 83 -12.45 -9.21 -8.93
N PRO A 84 -13.15 -8.95 -10.05
CA PRO A 84 -14.44 -9.58 -10.29
C PRO A 84 -14.28 -11.10 -10.25
N ARG A 85 -15.13 -11.78 -9.47
CA ARG A 85 -15.23 -13.24 -9.50
C ARG A 85 -16.15 -13.67 -10.66
N PRO A 86 -15.93 -14.84 -11.27
CA PRO A 86 -16.78 -15.36 -12.35
C PRO A 86 -18.24 -15.53 -11.92
N GLY A 87 -19.12 -15.51 -12.91
CA GLY A 87 -20.51 -15.06 -12.81
C GLY A 87 -21.49 -15.93 -12.01
N SER A 88 -21.10 -17.07 -11.43
CA SER A 88 -21.99 -17.85 -10.59
C SER A 88 -21.31 -18.52 -9.39
N LEU A 89 -22.06 -18.64 -8.30
CA LEU A 89 -21.65 -19.32 -7.06
C LEU A 89 -21.39 -20.82 -7.28
N LEU A 90 -22.09 -21.44 -8.24
CA LEU A 90 -21.98 -22.86 -8.62
C LEU A 90 -20.61 -23.19 -9.24
N GLU A 91 -20.04 -22.29 -10.05
CA GLU A 91 -18.71 -22.45 -10.62
C GLU A 91 -17.59 -22.38 -9.58
N HIS A 92 -17.87 -21.83 -8.39
CA HIS A 92 -16.92 -21.73 -7.29
C HIS A 92 -16.85 -23.00 -6.42
N LEU A 93 -17.85 -23.89 -6.48
CA LEU A 93 -18.01 -25.04 -5.57
C LEU A 93 -17.57 -26.41 -6.15
N ARG A 94 -17.23 -26.50 -7.44
CA ARG A 94 -16.85 -27.77 -8.13
C ARG A 94 -15.33 -28.00 -8.27
N GLY A 95 -14.48 -27.16 -7.68
CA GLY A 95 -13.02 -27.27 -7.75
C GLY A 95 -12.41 -27.68 -6.42
#